data_AF-A0A6D0IEB4-F1
#
_entry.id   AF-A0A6D0IEB4-F1
#
_cell.length_a   1.000
_cell.length_b   1.000
_cell.length_c   1.000
_cell.angle_alpha   90.00
_cell.angle_beta   90.00
_cell.angle_gamma   90.00
#
_symmetry.space_group_name_H-M   'P 1'
#
loop_
_entity.id
_entity.type
_entity.pdbx_description
1 polymer ?
#
loop_
_entity_poly.entity_id
_entity_poly.type
_entity_poly.pdbx_seq_one_letter_code
_entity_poly.pdbx_strand_id
1 'polypeptide(L)' 'MTVAYIAIGSNLASPLEQVNAALKALGDIPESHILAVSSFYRTPPLGPQDQPDY' A
#
# COMPACT_ATOMS: atom_id res chain seq x y z
N MET A 1 21.90 -4.94 -7.30
CA MET A 1 20.71 -4.29 -6.73
C MET A 1 19.80 -3.88 -7.86
N THR A 2 18.50 -4.15 -7.73
CA THR A 2 17.48 -3.78 -8.71
C THR A 2 16.41 -2.96 -8.01
N VAL A 3 15.94 -1.88 -8.62
CA VAL A 3 14.84 -1.08 -8.08
C VAL A 3 13.53 -1.67 -8.57
N ALA A 4 12.62 -1.97 -7.64
CA ALA A 4 11.26 -2.39 -7.92
C ALA A 4 10.27 -1.35 -7.37
N TYR A 5 9.16 -1.17 -8.07
CA TYR A 5 8.05 -0.31 -7.64
C TYR A 5 6.87 -1.21 -7.26
N ILE A 6 6.29 -0.99 -6.08
CA ILE A 6 5.20 -1.79 -5.52
C ILE A 6 3.98 -0.90 -5.34
N ALA A 7 2.85 -1.31 -5.92
CA ALA A 7 1.55 -0.68 -5.65
C ALA A 7 0.92 -1.31 -4.41
N ILE A 8 0.34 -0.48 -3.54
CA ILE A 8 -0.37 -0.90 -2.32
C ILE A 8 -1.75 -0.26 -2.34
N GLY A 9 -2.80 -1.02 -2.03
CA GLY A 9 -4.17 -0.53 -1.91
C GLY A 9 -4.93 -1.30 -0.83
N SER A 10 -5.79 -0.60 -0.08
CA SER A 10 -6.67 -1.19 0.91
C SER A 10 -7.95 -0.36 1.02
N ASN A 11 -9.12 -0.99 1.03
CA ASN A 11 -10.41 -0.31 1.19
C ASN A 11 -11.27 -0.88 2.33
N LEU A 12 -10.72 -1.78 3.15
CA LEU A 12 -11.42 -2.46 4.23
C LEU A 12 -10.61 -2.40 5.54
N ALA A 13 -11.29 -2.66 6.67
CA ALA A 13 -10.68 -2.92 7.97
C ALA A 13 -9.51 -1.97 8.32
N SER A 14 -9.80 -0.67 8.30
CA SER A 14 -8.85 0.43 8.53
C SER A 14 -7.72 0.51 7.48
N PRO A 15 -7.98 1.07 6.28
CA PRO A 15 -6.99 1.16 5.19
C PRO A 15 -5.62 1.70 5.60
N LEU A 16 -5.59 2.76 6.42
CA LEU A 16 -4.36 3.37 6.87
C LEU A 16 -3.52 2.43 7.76
N GLU A 17 -4.16 1.64 8.61
CA GLU A 17 -3.46 0.67 9.46
C GLU A 17 -2.90 -0.48 8.61
N GLN A 18 -3.67 -0.95 7.63
CA GLN A 18 -3.23 -2.00 6.70
C GLN A 18 -2.02 -1.56 5.87
N VAL A 19 -2.05 -0.35 5.31
CA VAL A 19 -0.94 0.20 4.53
C VAL A 19 0.32 0.37 5.40
N ASN A 20 0.17 0.89 6.62
CA ASN A 20 1.31 1.02 7.54
C ASN A 20 1.89 -0.35 7.96
N ALA A 21 1.05 -1.35 8.21
CA ALA A 21 1.49 -2.71 8.49
C ALA A 21 2.21 -3.35 7.29
N ALA A 22 1.72 -3.13 6.07
CA ALA A 22 2.36 -3.58 4.85
C ALA A 22 3.73 -2.92 4.64
N LEU A 23 3.86 -1.61 4.87
CA LEU A 23 5.14 -0.91 4.80
C LEU A 23 6.15 -1.44 5.81
N LYS A 24 5.70 -1.76 7.04
CA LYS A 24 6.56 -2.41 8.03
C LYS A 24 7.04 -3.78 7.55
N ALA A 25 6.13 -4.63 7.07
CA ALA A 25 6.47 -5.96 6.56
C ALA A 25 7.41 -5.89 5.34
N LEU A 26 7.23 -4.92 4.44
CA LEU A 26 8.13 -4.67 3.32
C LEU A 26 9.53 -4.26 3.79
N GLY A 27 9.61 -3.49 4.88
CA GLY A 27 10.88 -3.12 5.52
C GLY A 27 11.62 -4.30 6.16
N ASP A 28 10.89 -5.36 6.54
CA ASP A 28 11.44 -6.58 7.14
C ASP A 28 11.91 -7.62 6.07
N ILE A 29 11.74 -7.33 4.77
CA ILE A 29 12.19 -8.24 3.71
C ILE A 29 13.73 -8.29 3.66
N PRO A 30 14.35 -9.47 3.71
CA PRO A 30 15.80 -9.60 3.64
C PRO A 30 16.36 -9.13 2.29
N GLU A 31 17.61 -8.67 2.29
CA GLU A 31 18.31 -8.18 1.10
C GLU A 31 17.58 -7.04 0.35
N SER A 32 16.67 -6.36 1.04
CA SER A 32 15.83 -5.30 0.50
C SER A 32 15.82 -4.10 1.44
N HIS A 33 15.51 -2.92 0.89
CA HIS A 33 15.24 -1.73 1.68
C HIS A 33 14.29 -0.81 0.93
N ILE A 34 13.47 -0.09 1.69
CA ILE A 34 12.55 0.91 1.14
C ILE A 34 13.36 2.19 0.83
N LEU A 35 13.41 2.57 -0.44
CA LEU A 35 14.06 3.81 -0.88
C LEU A 35 13.19 5.05 -0.69
N ALA A 36 11.88 4.91 -0.91
CA ALA A 36 10.91 5.99 -0.79
C ALA A 36 9.51 5.42 -0.60
N VAL A 37 8.62 6.22 0.01
CA VAL A 37 7.20 5.95 0.14
C VAL A 37 6.45 7.17 -0.37
N SER A 38 5.45 6.98 -1.22
CA SER A 38 4.60 8.09 -1.70
C SER A 38 3.69 8.60 -0.58
N SER A 39 2.99 9.71 -0.82
CA SER A 39 1.82 10.05 -0.03
C SER A 39 0.75 8.95 -0.15
N PHE A 40 -0.17 8.92 0.81
CA PHE A 40 -1.37 8.09 0.73
C PHE A 40 -2.47 8.87 -0.01
N TYR A 41 -3.13 8.19 -0.93
CA TYR A 41 -4.19 8.76 -1.75
C TYR A 41 -5.47 7.99 -1.49
N ARG A 42 -6.58 8.72 -1.32
CA ARG A 42 -7.91 8.15 -1.38
C ARG A 42 -8.39 8.17 -2.83
N THR A 43 -8.80 7.02 -3.36
CA THR A 43 -9.19 6.86 -4.76
C THR A 43 -10.50 6.10 -4.89
N PRO A 44 -11.39 6.50 -5.82
CA PRO A 44 -12.63 5.79 -6.04
C PRO A 44 -12.34 4.37 -6.55
N PRO A 45 -13.19 3.38 -6.21
CA PRO A 45 -13.00 2.02 -6.69
C PRO A 45 -13.16 1.96 -8.21
N LEU A 46 -12.30 1.18 -8.87
CA LEU A 46 -12.49 0.78 -10.25
C LEU A 46 -13.34 -0.49 -10.28
N GLY A 47 -14.44 -0.49 -11.04
CA GLY A 47 -15.39 -1.61 -11.09
C GLY A 47 -16.66 -1.33 -10.25
N PRO A 48 -17.13 -2.29 -9.42
CA PRO A 48 -18.31 -2.08 -8.57
C PRO A 48 -18.15 -0.84 -7.69
N GLN A 49 -19.19 -0.02 -7.64
CA GLN A 49 -19.19 1.27 -6.93
C GLN A 49 -19.81 1.19 -5.54
N ASP A 50 -20.38 0.04 -5.17
CA ASP A 50 -21.02 -0.25 -3.89
C ASP A 50 -20.01 -0.69 -2.80
N GLN A 51 -18.74 -0.30 -2.96
CA GLN A 51 -17.65 -0.57 -2.04
C GLN A 51 -16.93 0.73 -1.62
N PRO A 52 -16.20 0.74 -0.49
CA PRO A 52 -15.48 1.93 -0.06
C PRO A 52 -14.37 2.33 -1.04
N ASP A 53 -14.01 3.61 -0.99
CA ASP A 53 -12.77 4.11 -1.59
C ASP A 53 -11.56 3.35 -1.06
N TYR A 54 -10.58 3.17 -1.93
CA TYR A 54 -9.22 2.72 -1.58
C TYR A 54 -8.40 3.88 -1.03
#